data_AF-A0A550D4L7-F1
#
_entry.id   AF-A0A550D4L7-F1
#
_cell.length_a   1.000
_cell.length_b   1.000
_cell.length_c   1.000
_cell.angle_alpha   90.00
_cell.angle_beta   90.00
_cell.angle_gamma   90.00
#
_symmetry.space_group_name_H-M   'P 1'
#
loop_
_entity.id
_entity.type
_entity.pdbx_description
1 polymer ?
#
loop_
_entity_poly.entity_id
_entity_poly.type
_entity_poly.pdbx_seq_one_letter_code
_entity_poly.pdbx_strand_id
1 'polypeptide(L)'
;AEGEGIDWVGSSFIADQRVLRFWLKNGFTPVYLSSIKNQELNGYSCIVIKPLSNRAKEMVNNLSKLLKDKLLRTSHQVYFNVNPCVLALLLDNTPPVNNGLSEIPSLYIDKIKAYINGILPYNSIAEASHSLVTNYFLLLPKTKLAEELECSLIARVLQGKSWYHAGLMLGISSREVEKRVKKGLSELLKIFVDA
;
A
#
# COMPACT_ATOMS: atom_id res chain seq x y z
N ALA A 1 -6.57 -32.46 4.82
CA ALA A 1 -5.63 -31.31 4.86
C ALA A 1 -4.83 -31.27 6.17
N GLU A 2 -5.33 -30.77 7.32
CA GLU A 2 -4.55 -30.83 8.59
C GLU A 2 -4.28 -32.28 9.04
N GLY A 3 -5.25 -33.18 8.86
CA GLY A 3 -5.08 -34.62 9.12
C GLY A 3 -4.14 -35.36 8.15
N GLU A 4 -3.58 -34.69 7.13
CA GLU A 4 -2.66 -35.26 6.14
C GLU A 4 -1.22 -34.71 6.28
N GLY A 5 -0.94 -33.91 7.30
CA GLY A 5 0.39 -33.32 7.54
C GLY A 5 0.73 -32.13 6.63
N ILE A 6 -0.27 -31.50 6.01
CA ILE A 6 -0.06 -30.33 5.14
C ILE A 6 -0.09 -29.04 5.98
N ASP A 7 1.00 -28.28 5.97
CA ASP A 7 1.16 -27.06 6.76
C ASP A 7 0.53 -25.81 6.14
N TRP A 8 0.47 -25.70 4.81
CA TRP A 8 -0.05 -24.53 4.09
C TRP A 8 -0.45 -24.84 2.65
N VAL A 9 -1.27 -23.98 2.05
CA VAL A 9 -1.60 -23.97 0.61
C VAL A 9 -1.26 -22.61 0.05
N GLY A 10 -0.65 -22.54 -1.12
CA GLY A 10 -0.26 -21.27 -1.75
C GLY A 10 -0.55 -21.24 -3.24
N SER A 11 -0.55 -20.04 -3.80
CA SER A 11 -0.68 -19.82 -5.23
C SER A 11 0.27 -18.71 -5.68
N SER A 12 0.80 -18.85 -6.91
CA SER A 12 1.57 -17.83 -7.60
C SER A 12 0.84 -17.43 -8.88
N PHE A 13 0.68 -16.13 -9.11
CA PHE A 13 -0.06 -15.59 -10.25
C PHE A 13 0.45 -14.20 -10.64
N ILE A 14 0.13 -13.73 -11.83
CA ILE A 14 0.43 -12.35 -12.23
C ILE A 14 -0.46 -11.39 -11.47
N ALA A 15 0.17 -10.42 -10.80
CA ALA A 15 -0.47 -9.46 -9.91
C ALA A 15 -1.47 -8.58 -10.68
N ASP A 16 -2.73 -8.98 -10.57
CA ASP A 16 -3.90 -8.28 -11.06
C ASP A 16 -4.83 -7.99 -9.87
N GLN A 17 -5.52 -6.85 -9.91
CA GLN A 17 -6.38 -6.40 -8.82
C GLN A 17 -7.53 -7.37 -8.56
N ARG A 18 -8.16 -7.93 -9.61
CA ARG A 18 -9.30 -8.84 -9.46
C ARG A 18 -8.86 -10.20 -8.93
N VAL A 19 -7.76 -10.73 -9.45
CA VAL A 19 -7.19 -12.01 -9.02
C VAL A 19 -6.71 -11.92 -7.57
N LEU A 20 -6.00 -10.85 -7.19
CA LEU A 20 -5.55 -10.66 -5.82
C LEU A 20 -6.73 -10.60 -4.83
N ARG A 21 -7.80 -9.84 -5.16
CA ARG A 21 -9.01 -9.80 -4.33
C ARG A 21 -9.65 -11.16 -4.15
N PHE A 22 -9.69 -12.00 -5.18
CA PHE A 22 -10.22 -13.35 -5.08
C PHE A 22 -9.47 -14.14 -3.99
N TRP A 23 -8.14 -14.14 -4.03
CA TRP A 23 -7.33 -14.86 -3.03
C TRP A 23 -7.48 -14.28 -1.62
N LEU A 24 -7.46 -12.95 -1.48
CA LEU A 24 -7.65 -12.27 -0.20
C LEU A 24 -9.00 -12.63 0.44
N LYS A 25 -10.09 -12.61 -0.35
CA LYS A 25 -11.44 -13.00 0.11
C LYS A 25 -11.51 -14.46 0.57
N ASN A 26 -10.63 -15.32 0.09
CA ASN A 26 -10.56 -16.74 0.46
C ASN A 26 -9.60 -17.03 1.64
N GLY A 27 -9.10 -15.98 2.30
CA GLY A 27 -8.25 -16.08 3.48
C GLY A 27 -6.78 -16.40 3.18
N PHE A 28 -6.31 -16.06 1.98
CA PHE A 28 -4.89 -16.12 1.65
C PHE A 28 -4.21 -14.79 1.98
N THR A 29 -3.00 -14.87 2.50
CA THR A 29 -2.18 -13.71 2.87
C THR A 29 -1.07 -13.51 1.83
N PRO A 30 -0.86 -12.29 1.30
CA PRO A 30 0.26 -11.99 0.43
C PRO A 30 1.59 -12.09 1.18
N VAL A 31 2.56 -12.79 0.58
CA VAL A 31 3.90 -13.01 1.17
C VAL A 31 5.03 -12.57 0.26
N TYR A 32 4.78 -12.39 -1.05
CA TYR A 32 5.80 -11.98 -1.99
C TYR A 32 5.21 -11.26 -3.21
N LEU A 33 5.95 -10.27 -3.71
CA LEU A 33 5.77 -9.65 -5.01
C LEU A 33 7.13 -9.62 -5.72
N SER A 34 7.18 -10.11 -6.96
CA SER A 34 8.37 -10.07 -7.79
C SER A 34 8.76 -8.63 -8.09
N SER A 35 10.05 -8.33 -7.99
CA SER A 35 10.64 -7.08 -8.49
C SER A 35 10.88 -7.11 -10.00
N ILE A 36 10.91 -8.30 -10.60
CA ILE A 36 11.16 -8.51 -12.03
C ILE A 36 9.81 -8.70 -12.72
N LYS A 37 9.57 -7.88 -13.74
CA LYS A 37 8.40 -8.01 -14.61
C LYS A 37 8.60 -9.20 -15.54
N ASN A 38 7.66 -10.13 -15.54
CA ASN A 38 7.58 -11.15 -16.57
C ASN A 38 7.19 -10.48 -17.90
N GLN A 39 8.05 -10.62 -18.91
CA GLN A 39 7.85 -9.95 -20.21
C GLN A 39 6.72 -10.58 -21.02
N GLU A 40 6.63 -11.91 -21.03
CA GLU A 40 5.62 -12.66 -21.79
C GLU A 40 4.20 -12.39 -21.29
N LEU A 41 4.03 -12.36 -19.96
CA LEU A 41 2.74 -12.14 -19.31
C LEU A 41 2.50 -10.68 -18.93
N ASN A 42 3.42 -9.79 -19.27
CA ASN A 42 3.35 -8.34 -19.04
C ASN A 42 2.98 -7.94 -17.59
N GLY A 43 3.52 -8.62 -16.58
CA GLY A 43 3.16 -8.34 -15.19
C GLY A 43 4.14 -8.89 -14.15
N TYR A 44 3.81 -8.70 -12.88
CA TYR A 44 4.67 -9.08 -11.75
C TYR A 44 4.10 -10.29 -11.03
N SER A 45 4.90 -11.31 -10.76
CA SER A 45 4.40 -12.48 -10.01
C SER A 45 4.10 -12.10 -8.55
N CYS A 46 2.94 -12.48 -8.04
CA CYS A 46 2.54 -12.36 -6.64
C CYS A 46 2.34 -13.76 -6.07
N ILE A 47 2.80 -13.96 -4.83
CA ILE A 47 2.58 -15.21 -4.09
C ILE A 47 1.73 -14.92 -2.86
N VAL A 48 0.70 -15.73 -2.69
CA VAL A 48 -0.20 -15.71 -1.53
C VAL A 48 -0.23 -17.08 -0.88
N ILE A 49 -0.34 -17.13 0.44
CA ILE A 49 -0.35 -18.37 1.22
C ILE A 49 -1.49 -18.35 2.23
N LYS A 50 -2.21 -19.46 2.32
CA LYS A 50 -3.16 -19.77 3.39
C LYS A 50 -2.52 -20.79 4.33
N PRO A 51 -2.12 -20.40 5.55
CA PRO A 51 -1.55 -21.33 6.51
C PRO A 51 -2.64 -22.27 7.06
N LEU A 52 -2.28 -23.54 7.25
CA LEU A 52 -3.14 -24.56 7.85
C LEU A 52 -2.69 -24.94 9.25
N SER A 53 -1.38 -24.86 9.55
CA SER A 53 -0.85 -25.10 10.90
C SER A 53 -0.43 -23.82 11.62
N ASN A 54 -0.26 -23.88 12.95
CA ASN A 54 0.23 -22.74 13.74
C ASN A 54 1.65 -22.32 13.34
N ARG A 55 2.53 -23.29 13.05
CA ARG A 55 3.87 -23.03 12.53
C ARG A 55 3.81 -22.25 11.21
N ALA A 56 2.93 -22.64 10.29
CA ALA A 56 2.75 -21.94 9.03
C ALA A 56 2.18 -20.53 9.22
N LYS A 57 1.28 -20.31 10.19
CA LYS A 57 0.74 -18.97 10.50
C LYS A 57 1.85 -18.00 10.87
N GLU A 58 2.79 -18.41 11.73
CA GLU A 58 3.93 -17.59 12.13
C GLU A 58 4.84 -17.26 10.93
N MET A 59 5.17 -18.26 10.12
CA MET A 59 5.97 -18.07 8.90
C MET A 59 5.31 -17.08 7.93
N VAL A 60 4.03 -17.28 7.62
CA VAL A 60 3.26 -16.42 6.70
C VAL A 60 3.19 -15.00 7.24
N ASN A 61 2.94 -14.82 8.54
CA ASN A 61 2.94 -13.51 9.19
C ASN A 61 4.30 -12.79 9.04
N ASN A 62 5.41 -13.49 9.27
CA ASN A 62 6.75 -12.93 9.14
C ASN A 62 7.06 -12.54 7.69
N LEU A 63 6.78 -13.41 6.72
CA LEU A 63 6.98 -13.12 5.29
C LEU A 63 6.12 -11.94 4.83
N SER A 64 4.86 -11.88 5.27
CA SER A 64 3.93 -10.80 4.92
C SER A 64 4.38 -9.45 5.49
N LYS A 65 4.93 -9.43 6.71
CA LYS A 65 5.55 -8.22 7.30
C LYS A 65 6.80 -7.77 6.52
N LEU A 66 7.65 -8.72 6.10
CA LEU A 66 8.81 -8.41 5.26
C LEU A 66 8.40 -7.87 3.89
N LEU A 67 7.32 -8.40 3.30
CA LEU A 67 6.73 -7.84 2.08
C LEU A 67 6.29 -6.39 2.30
N LYS A 68 5.53 -6.11 3.38
CA LYS A 68 5.09 -4.75 3.73
C LYS A 68 6.27 -3.79 3.83
N ASP A 69 7.28 -4.13 4.63
CA ASP A 69 8.49 -3.31 4.81
C ASP A 69 9.18 -3.02 3.47
N LYS A 70 9.38 -4.06 2.65
CA LYS A 70 9.98 -3.93 1.32
C LYS A 70 9.17 -3.00 0.41
N LEU A 71 7.86 -3.16 0.35
CA LEU A 71 6.98 -2.31 -0.47
C LEU A 71 7.03 -0.85 -0.04
N LEU A 72 6.91 -0.57 1.26
CA LEU A 72 6.94 0.80 1.79
C LEU A 72 8.28 1.50 1.52
N ARG A 73 9.41 0.78 1.63
CA ARG A 73 10.74 1.36 1.40
C ARG A 73 11.09 1.54 -0.07
N THR A 74 10.61 0.67 -0.95
CA THR A 74 11.16 0.56 -2.32
C THR A 74 10.13 0.81 -3.43
N SER A 75 8.92 1.25 -3.12
CA SER A 75 7.88 1.54 -4.12
C SER A 75 8.31 2.56 -5.18
N HIS A 76 9.12 3.56 -4.82
CA HIS A 76 9.62 4.58 -5.73
C HIS A 76 10.71 4.08 -6.69
N GLN A 77 11.32 2.93 -6.42
CA GLN A 77 12.46 2.42 -7.19
C GLN A 77 12.13 1.05 -7.82
N VAL A 78 11.84 0.06 -6.99
CA VAL A 78 11.70 -1.35 -7.41
C VAL A 78 10.30 -1.61 -7.97
N TYR A 79 9.28 -1.07 -7.30
CA TYR A 79 7.88 -1.28 -7.68
C TYR A 79 7.26 -0.06 -8.36
N PHE A 80 8.11 0.77 -8.97
CA PHE A 80 7.67 1.99 -9.65
C PHE A 80 6.67 1.67 -10.76
N ASN A 81 6.84 0.58 -11.52
CA ASN A 81 5.93 0.25 -12.63
C ASN A 81 4.77 -0.69 -12.25
N VAL A 82 4.60 -1.02 -10.96
CA VAL A 82 3.47 -1.85 -10.51
C VAL A 82 2.20 -1.01 -10.44
N ASN A 83 1.05 -1.58 -10.79
CA ASN A 83 -0.25 -0.93 -10.65
C ASN A 83 -0.45 -0.44 -9.20
N PRO A 84 -0.71 0.86 -8.96
CA PRO A 84 -0.86 1.40 -7.61
C PRO A 84 -1.95 0.73 -6.77
N CYS A 85 -3.04 0.28 -7.41
CA CYS A 85 -4.13 -0.41 -6.71
C CYS A 85 -3.76 -1.84 -6.30
N VAL A 86 -2.85 -2.51 -7.03
CA VAL A 86 -2.29 -3.79 -6.58
C VAL A 86 -1.45 -3.56 -5.33
N LEU A 87 -0.60 -2.54 -5.31
CA LEU A 87 0.20 -2.19 -4.13
C LEU A 87 -0.68 -1.81 -2.93
N ALA A 88 -1.79 -1.08 -3.16
CA ALA A 88 -2.77 -0.76 -2.11
C ALA A 88 -3.33 -2.02 -1.46
N LEU A 89 -3.83 -2.96 -2.28
CA LEU A 89 -4.36 -4.22 -1.79
C LEU A 89 -3.33 -5.03 -1.00
N LEU A 90 -2.08 -5.08 -1.47
CA LEU A 90 -1.00 -5.79 -0.75
C LEU A 90 -0.71 -5.14 0.60
N LEU A 91 -0.55 -3.82 0.65
CA LEU A 91 -0.25 -3.10 1.90
C LEU A 91 -1.41 -3.16 2.89
N ASP A 92 -2.65 -3.10 2.41
CA ASP A 92 -3.87 -3.16 3.24
C ASP A 92 -4.16 -4.58 3.78
N ASN A 93 -3.60 -5.62 3.14
CA ASN A 93 -3.82 -7.03 3.51
C ASN A 93 -2.54 -7.72 3.99
N THR A 94 -1.58 -6.94 4.47
CA THR A 94 -0.40 -7.43 5.19
C THR A 94 -0.51 -7.00 6.66
N PRO A 95 -0.02 -7.80 7.63
CA PRO A 95 -0.16 -7.50 9.05
C PRO A 95 0.36 -6.10 9.42
N PRO A 96 -0.26 -5.40 10.39
CA PRO A 96 0.30 -4.17 10.92
C PRO A 96 1.66 -4.44 11.58
N VAL A 97 2.55 -3.45 11.50
CA VAL A 97 3.89 -3.50 12.08
C VAL A 97 4.02 -2.33 13.04
N ASN A 98 3.81 -2.59 14.34
CA ASN A 98 3.89 -1.56 15.36
C ASN A 98 5.29 -1.56 15.98
N ASN A 99 6.22 -0.79 15.40
CA ASN A 99 7.61 -0.70 15.86
C ASN A 99 7.84 0.50 16.81
N GLY A 100 6.82 0.90 17.57
CA GLY A 100 6.81 2.16 18.31
C GLY A 100 6.41 3.31 17.39
N LEU A 101 5.33 3.99 17.74
CA LEU A 101 4.81 5.13 16.99
C LEU A 101 5.88 6.23 16.96
N SER A 102 6.33 6.63 15.77
CA SER A 102 6.89 7.97 15.64
C SER A 102 5.71 8.91 15.51
N GLU A 103 5.45 9.70 16.56
CA GLU A 103 4.51 10.83 16.49
C GLU A 103 4.79 11.63 15.22
N ILE A 104 3.73 11.97 14.49
CA ILE A 104 3.87 12.80 13.30
C ILE A 104 4.24 14.20 13.78
N PRO A 105 5.39 14.77 13.37
CA PRO A 105 5.79 16.10 13.81
C PRO A 105 4.70 17.14 13.53
N SER A 106 4.46 18.07 14.46
CA SER A 106 3.47 19.15 14.28
C SER A 106 3.69 19.94 13.00
N LEU A 107 4.96 20.20 12.66
CA LEU A 107 5.35 20.83 11.39
C LEU A 107 4.83 20.05 10.16
N TYR A 108 4.84 18.72 10.17
CA TYR A 108 4.32 17.92 9.05
C TYR A 108 2.81 18.06 8.95
N ILE A 109 2.10 18.10 10.08
CA ILE A 109 0.66 18.35 10.13
C ILE A 109 0.34 19.72 9.50
N ASP A 110 1.05 20.77 9.93
CA ASP A 110 0.82 22.14 9.43
C ASP A 110 1.12 22.28 7.95
N LYS A 111 2.19 21.66 7.46
CA LYS A 111 2.52 21.61 6.03
C LYS A 111 1.41 20.96 5.21
N ILE A 112 0.90 19.82 5.65
CA ILE A 112 -0.19 19.11 4.96
C ILE A 112 -1.47 19.95 4.98
N LYS A 113 -1.82 20.59 6.11
CA LYS A 113 -2.95 21.52 6.20
C LYS A 113 -2.80 22.70 5.23
N ALA A 114 -1.62 23.29 5.13
CA ALA A 114 -1.34 24.38 4.19
C ALA A 114 -1.51 23.96 2.72
N TYR A 115 -1.08 22.76 2.34
CA TYR A 115 -1.35 22.19 1.01
C TYR A 115 -2.84 21.94 0.79
N ILE A 116 -3.55 21.38 1.77
CA ILE A 116 -5.01 21.18 1.70
C ILE A 116 -5.75 22.52 1.51
N ASN A 117 -5.24 23.61 2.09
CA ASN A 117 -5.82 24.93 1.92
C ASN A 117 -5.33 25.67 0.66
N GLY A 118 -4.47 25.06 -0.16
CA GLY A 118 -3.96 25.65 -1.40
C GLY A 118 -2.89 26.73 -1.19
N ILE A 119 -2.31 26.83 0.01
CA ILE A 119 -1.28 27.81 0.36
C ILE A 119 0.09 27.33 -0.14
N LEU A 120 0.39 26.04 0.02
CA LEU A 120 1.64 25.43 -0.43
C LEU A 120 1.42 24.51 -1.63
N PRO A 121 2.37 24.43 -2.57
CA PRO A 121 2.37 23.39 -3.59
C PRO A 121 2.76 22.04 -2.98
N TYR A 122 2.38 20.94 -3.64
CA TYR A 122 2.65 19.58 -3.15
C TYR A 122 4.15 19.31 -2.89
N ASN A 123 5.04 19.82 -3.75
CA ASN A 123 6.48 19.57 -3.61
C ASN A 123 7.03 20.09 -2.28
N SER A 124 6.42 21.13 -1.71
CA SER A 124 6.80 21.67 -0.41
C SER A 124 6.40 20.77 0.76
N ILE A 125 5.59 19.73 0.55
CA ILE A 125 5.05 18.84 1.59
C ILE A 125 5.39 17.36 1.35
N ALA A 126 6.24 17.05 0.37
CA ALA A 126 6.42 15.69 -0.11
C ALA A 126 6.86 14.73 1.00
N GLU A 127 7.82 15.13 1.85
CA GLU A 127 8.30 14.36 3.00
C GLU A 127 7.23 14.19 4.08
N ALA A 128 6.43 15.23 4.33
CA ALA A 128 5.34 15.18 5.31
C ALA A 128 4.25 14.20 4.84
N SER A 129 3.86 14.28 3.56
CA SER A 129 2.91 13.34 2.97
C SER A 129 3.44 11.90 2.98
N HIS A 130 4.73 11.70 2.68
CA HIS A 130 5.36 10.39 2.69
C HIS A 130 5.36 9.77 4.09
N SER A 131 5.71 10.55 5.11
CA SER A 131 5.65 10.12 6.51
C SER A 131 4.23 9.70 6.91
N LEU A 132 3.22 10.54 6.64
CA LEU A 132 1.83 10.26 6.99
C LEU A 132 1.27 9.01 6.28
N VAL A 133 1.50 8.89 4.97
CA VAL A 133 1.02 7.74 4.18
C VAL A 133 1.75 6.45 4.56
N THR A 134 3.05 6.51 4.84
CA THR A 134 3.80 5.36 5.33
C THR A 134 3.24 4.88 6.66
N ASN A 135 2.98 5.79 7.60
CA ASN A 135 2.38 5.46 8.90
C ASN A 135 1.00 4.81 8.75
N TYR A 136 0.16 5.30 7.83
CA TYR A 136 -1.13 4.69 7.52
C TYR A 136 -1.02 3.21 7.16
N PHE A 137 -0.21 2.87 6.15
CA PHE A 137 -0.06 1.48 5.70
C PHE A 137 0.73 0.61 6.68
N LEU A 138 1.60 1.21 7.49
CA LEU A 138 2.33 0.50 8.54
C LEU A 138 1.38 0.06 9.67
N LEU A 139 0.50 0.94 10.11
CA LEU A 139 -0.37 0.75 11.28
C LEU A 139 -1.71 0.11 10.96
N LEU A 140 -2.24 0.33 9.75
CA LEU A 140 -3.58 -0.11 9.34
C LEU A 140 -4.65 0.22 10.39
N PRO A 141 -4.93 1.52 10.60
CA PRO A 141 -5.93 1.96 11.58
C PRO A 141 -7.31 1.33 11.29
N LYS A 142 -8.16 1.27 12.33
CA LYS A 142 -9.51 0.70 12.22
C LYS A 142 -10.34 1.39 11.12
N THR A 143 -10.25 2.71 11.06
CA THR A 143 -10.89 3.51 10.01
C THR A 143 -9.99 3.50 8.78
N LYS A 144 -10.45 2.86 7.71
CA LYS A 144 -9.73 2.77 6.44
C LYS A 144 -10.16 3.89 5.49
N LEU A 145 -9.23 4.31 4.64
CA LEU A 145 -9.54 5.15 3.49
C LEU A 145 -10.33 4.37 2.44
N ALA A 146 -11.04 5.09 1.58
CA ALA A 146 -11.55 4.50 0.36
C ALA A 146 -10.39 4.08 -0.56
N GLU A 147 -10.53 2.93 -1.23
CA GLU A 147 -9.44 2.30 -1.97
C GLU A 147 -8.91 3.20 -3.10
N GLU A 148 -9.77 3.97 -3.77
CA GLU A 148 -9.35 4.91 -4.81
C GLU A 148 -8.44 6.03 -4.29
N LEU A 149 -8.56 6.37 -3.00
CA LEU A 149 -7.67 7.32 -2.33
C LEU A 149 -6.33 6.65 -2.04
N GLU A 150 -6.34 5.43 -1.53
CA GLU A 150 -5.13 4.63 -1.31
C GLU A 150 -4.33 4.46 -2.60
N CYS A 151 -4.96 4.08 -3.71
CA CYS A 151 -4.30 3.95 -5.00
C CYS A 151 -3.63 5.26 -5.43
N SER A 152 -4.31 6.40 -5.22
CA SER A 152 -3.81 7.73 -5.60
C SER A 152 -2.65 8.17 -4.70
N LEU A 153 -2.74 7.91 -3.40
CA LEU A 153 -1.67 8.15 -2.44
C LEU A 153 -0.44 7.29 -2.76
N ILE A 154 -0.61 6.01 -3.06
CA ILE A 154 0.52 5.16 -3.46
C ILE A 154 1.18 5.69 -4.73
N ALA A 155 0.39 5.99 -5.77
CA ALA A 155 0.91 6.45 -7.05
C ALA A 155 1.77 7.71 -6.89
N ARG A 156 1.26 8.72 -6.18
CA ARG A 156 1.90 10.02 -6.03
C ARG A 156 2.97 10.03 -4.93
N VAL A 157 2.66 9.46 -3.78
CA VAL A 157 3.44 9.61 -2.54
C VAL A 157 4.49 8.51 -2.44
N LEU A 158 4.11 7.23 -2.49
CA LEU A 158 5.06 6.12 -2.28
C LEU A 158 5.85 5.76 -3.55
N GLN A 159 5.22 5.84 -4.72
CA GLN A 159 5.90 5.60 -5.99
C GLN A 159 6.50 6.87 -6.61
N GLY A 160 6.16 8.06 -6.11
CA GLY A 160 6.76 9.32 -6.57
C GLY A 160 6.35 9.78 -7.98
N LYS A 161 5.25 9.27 -8.55
CA LYS A 161 4.84 9.63 -9.93
C LYS A 161 4.41 11.09 -10.03
N SER A 162 4.68 11.70 -11.18
CA SER A 162 4.02 12.97 -11.52
C SER A 162 2.50 12.77 -11.60
N TRP A 163 1.74 13.86 -11.45
CA TRP A 163 0.27 13.83 -11.56
C TRP A 163 -0.22 13.19 -12.86
N TYR A 164 0.47 13.49 -13.96
CA TYR A 164 0.20 12.91 -15.26
C TYR A 164 0.41 11.39 -15.30
N HIS A 165 1.57 10.90 -14.88
CA HIS A 165 1.86 9.46 -14.91
C HIS A 165 0.99 8.67 -13.92
N ALA A 166 0.68 9.25 -12.76
CA ALA A 166 -0.29 8.68 -11.84
C ALA A 166 -1.67 8.59 -12.50
N GLY A 167 -2.09 9.62 -13.23
CA GLY A 167 -3.35 9.65 -13.97
C GLY A 167 -3.42 8.55 -15.03
N LEU A 168 -2.37 8.41 -15.83
CA LEU A 168 -2.27 7.33 -16.83
C LEU A 168 -2.41 5.94 -16.20
N MET A 169 -1.73 5.68 -15.08
CA MET A 169 -1.80 4.37 -14.41
C MET A 169 -3.15 4.10 -13.74
N LEU A 170 -3.85 5.14 -13.30
CA LEU A 170 -5.14 5.03 -12.62
C LEU A 170 -6.33 5.17 -13.58
N GLY A 171 -6.09 5.46 -14.86
CA GLY A 171 -7.15 5.70 -15.84
C GLY A 171 -7.98 6.96 -15.57
N ILE A 172 -7.38 7.99 -14.97
CA ILE A 172 -8.05 9.25 -14.58
C ILE A 172 -7.19 10.46 -14.94
N SER A 173 -7.77 11.67 -14.92
CA SER A 173 -7.02 12.90 -15.20
C SER A 173 -6.04 13.26 -14.08
N SER A 174 -4.97 13.99 -14.41
CA SER A 174 -4.00 14.53 -13.44
C SER A 174 -4.68 15.33 -12.32
N ARG A 175 -5.71 16.12 -12.66
CA ARG A 175 -6.49 16.94 -11.72
C ARG A 175 -7.26 16.07 -10.73
N GLU A 176 -7.82 14.96 -11.21
CA GLU A 176 -8.54 14.02 -10.35
C GLU A 176 -7.60 13.28 -9.40
N VAL A 177 -6.38 12.92 -9.85
CA VAL A 177 -5.35 12.35 -8.96
C VAL A 177 -5.02 13.34 -7.85
N GLU A 178 -4.74 14.60 -8.18
CA GLU A 178 -4.40 15.63 -7.19
C GLU A 178 -5.54 15.82 -6.18
N LYS A 179 -6.80 15.85 -6.65
CA LYS A 179 -7.99 15.94 -5.80
C LYS A 179 -8.09 14.74 -4.85
N ARG A 180 -7.87 13.51 -5.33
CA ARG A 180 -7.89 12.29 -4.50
C ARG A 180 -6.76 12.27 -3.48
N VAL A 181 -5.55 12.67 -3.86
CA VAL A 181 -4.42 12.79 -2.91
C VAL A 181 -4.74 13.82 -1.84
N LYS A 182 -5.27 14.98 -2.22
CA LYS A 182 -5.67 16.04 -1.28
C LYS A 182 -6.75 15.57 -0.30
N LYS A 183 -7.77 14.85 -0.81
CA LYS A 183 -8.83 14.24 0.01
C LYS A 183 -8.27 13.16 0.94
N GLY A 184 -7.44 12.24 0.43
CA GLY A 184 -6.80 11.19 1.21
C GLY A 184 -5.95 11.73 2.34
N LEU A 185 -5.10 12.74 2.08
CA LEU A 185 -4.31 13.40 3.13
C LEU A 185 -5.21 14.07 4.19
N SER A 186 -6.32 14.69 3.79
CA SER A 186 -7.27 15.27 4.73
C SER A 186 -7.93 14.23 5.63
N GLU A 187 -8.30 13.06 5.08
CA GLU A 187 -8.87 11.96 5.86
C GLU A 187 -7.84 11.32 6.78
N LEU A 188 -6.58 11.19 6.34
CA LEU A 188 -5.49 10.70 7.20
C LEU A 188 -5.21 11.62 8.38
N LEU A 189 -5.26 12.95 8.21
CA LEU A 189 -5.13 13.87 9.33
C LEU A 189 -6.23 13.64 10.37
N LYS A 190 -7.48 13.41 9.95
CA LYS A 190 -8.58 13.10 10.88
C LYS A 190 -8.34 11.80 11.63
N ILE A 191 -7.78 10.80 10.96
CA ILE A 191 -7.51 9.47 11.55
C ILE A 191 -6.37 9.51 12.58
N PHE A 192 -5.37 10.37 12.38
CA PHE A 192 -4.15 10.37 13.20
C PHE A 192 -4.01 11.55 14.16
N VAL A 193 -4.72 12.65 13.93
CA VAL A 193 -4.57 13.90 14.70
C VAL A 193 -5.85 14.28 15.42
N ASP A 194 -7.00 14.06 14.78
CA ASP A 194 -8.31 14.42 15.34
C ASP A 194 -9.06 13.21 15.96
N ALA A 195 -8.38 12.06 16.08
CA ALA A 195 -8.95 10.78 16.53
C ALA A 195 -8.88 10.55 18.04
#